data_AF-A0A431KT38-F1
#
_entry.id   AF-A0A431KT38-F1
#
_cell.length_a   1.000
_cell.length_b   1.000
_cell.length_c   1.000
_cell.angle_alpha   90.00
_cell.angle_beta   90.00
_cell.angle_gamma   90.00
#
_symmetry.space_group_name_H-M   'P 1'
#
loop_
_entity.id
_entity.type
_entity.pdbx_description
1 polymer ?
#
loop_
_entity_poly.entity_id
_entity_poly.type
_entity_poly.pdbx_seq_one_letter_code
_entity_poly.pdbx_strand_id
1 'polypeptide(L)'
;MSDDDFVLRSAGGDNPEDEREAAQAQRKLLVSAWKARDELYKQLFGDFSYVTPESYAPPKLELKKPKKKKSSKYNSTDTGDPGDPEAEEHHLAVLAYGPDPLRPYWTYVTAGLSTPWIQQQPEEVSAFGCELMIKSPVDAKWPAQILRSMAFYIFNHAGTISPGVRIALNAPIAVNTESKLRNVCMWYADEAPDCWYQLPSGGFGLFCAIGITDDELKYADSVEEYGTWCIQEVLRQTGHGQVSDPERKSVMERANIDTVLDNVKQFADNFRAGGF
;
A
#
# COMPACT_ATOMS: atom_id res chain seq x y z
N MET A 1 -1.81 42.15 44.07
CA MET A 1 -2.25 41.33 45.21
C MET A 1 -3.74 41.60 45.34
N SER A 2 -4.65 40.75 44.90
CA SER A 2 -4.70 39.29 44.73
C SER A 2 -5.61 38.98 43.52
N ASP A 3 -5.15 38.27 42.50
CA ASP A 3 -5.30 36.81 42.33
C ASP A 3 -6.76 36.35 42.33
N ASP A 4 -7.47 36.64 41.23
CA ASP A 4 -8.71 35.94 40.84
C ASP A 4 -8.31 34.72 40.01
N ASP A 5 -8.21 33.58 40.70
CA ASP A 5 -7.91 32.28 40.13
C ASP A 5 -9.14 31.74 39.37
N PHE A 6 -9.09 31.87 38.04
CA PHE A 6 -9.98 31.19 37.11
C PHE A 6 -9.60 29.71 37.05
N VAL A 7 -10.11 28.91 37.98
CA VAL A 7 -9.99 27.45 37.93
C VAL A 7 -10.96 26.90 36.88
N LEU A 8 -10.47 26.75 35.65
CA LEU A 8 -11.03 25.78 34.71
C LEU A 8 -10.86 24.38 35.29
N ARG A 9 -11.90 23.88 35.94
CA ARG A 9 -12.03 22.45 36.22
C ARG A 9 -12.18 21.74 34.88
N SER A 10 -11.13 21.08 34.40
CA SER A 10 -11.25 20.03 33.39
C SER A 10 -11.97 18.83 34.00
N ALA A 11 -13.30 18.87 33.96
CA ALA A 11 -14.14 17.71 34.20
C ALA A 11 -14.12 16.82 32.95
N GLY A 12 -13.11 15.95 32.85
CA GLY A 12 -13.11 14.79 31.96
C GLY A 12 -12.87 13.58 32.84
N GLY A 13 -13.90 12.78 33.08
CA GLY A 13 -13.87 11.69 34.03
C GLY A 13 -13.12 10.48 33.48
N ASP A 14 -12.06 10.08 34.18
CA ASP A 14 -11.46 8.75 34.12
C ASP A 14 -12.41 7.74 34.79
N ASN A 15 -13.52 7.39 34.14
CA ASN A 15 -14.37 6.27 34.56
C ASN A 15 -13.84 4.97 33.91
N PRO A 16 -13.35 3.99 34.68
CA PRO A 16 -12.84 2.73 34.14
C PRO A 16 -13.85 1.93 33.30
N GLU A 17 -15.16 2.17 33.50
CA GLU A 17 -16.20 1.55 32.67
C GLU A 17 -16.26 2.16 31.27
N ASP A 18 -16.15 3.49 31.15
CA ASP A 18 -16.17 4.20 29.87
C ASP A 18 -14.93 3.85 29.03
N GLU A 19 -13.75 3.74 29.66
CA GLU A 19 -12.53 3.26 29.01
C GLU A 19 -12.68 1.83 28.48
N ARG A 20 -13.34 0.96 29.25
CA ARG A 20 -13.60 -0.43 28.84
C ARG A 20 -14.58 -0.48 27.67
N GLU A 21 -15.63 0.33 27.69
CA GLU A 21 -16.59 0.42 26.58
C GLU A 21 -15.95 0.96 25.31
N ALA A 22 -15.14 2.02 25.42
CA ALA A 22 -14.38 2.57 24.31
C ALA A 22 -13.39 1.53 23.71
N ALA A 23 -12.64 0.82 24.57
CA ALA A 23 -11.74 -0.24 24.12
C ALA A 23 -12.48 -1.40 23.42
N GLN A 24 -13.67 -1.77 23.90
CA GLN A 24 -14.51 -2.78 23.25
C GLN A 24 -15.06 -2.28 21.90
N ALA A 25 -15.49 -1.02 21.81
CA ALA A 25 -15.97 -0.42 20.57
C ALA A 25 -14.86 -0.36 19.52
N GLN A 26 -13.67 0.14 19.90
CA GLN A 26 -12.48 0.13 19.07
C GLN A 26 -12.14 -1.29 18.59
N ARG A 27 -12.20 -2.28 19.49
CA ARG A 27 -11.90 -3.67 19.13
C ARG A 27 -12.90 -4.26 18.15
N LYS A 28 -14.20 -3.95 18.32
CA LYS A 28 -15.24 -4.35 17.36
C LYS A 28 -15.00 -3.72 15.99
N LEU A 29 -14.63 -2.44 15.97
CA LEU A 29 -14.30 -1.71 14.74
C LEU A 29 -13.11 -2.34 14.01
N LEU A 30 -12.04 -2.68 14.74
CA LEU A 30 -10.87 -3.37 14.20
C LEU A 30 -11.24 -4.71 13.55
N VAL A 31 -12.05 -5.53 14.23
CA VAL A 31 -12.46 -6.85 13.73
C VAL A 31 -13.38 -6.71 12.51
N SER A 32 -14.32 -5.77 12.52
CA SER A 32 -15.24 -5.57 11.41
C SER A 32 -14.52 -5.02 10.17
N ALA A 33 -13.60 -4.06 10.35
CA ALA A 33 -12.75 -3.54 9.27
C ALA A 33 -11.88 -4.63 8.66
N TRP A 34 -11.25 -5.47 9.49
CA TRP A 34 -10.45 -6.60 9.01
C TRP A 34 -11.30 -7.55 8.15
N LYS A 35 -12.48 -7.94 8.62
CA LYS A 35 -13.37 -8.87 7.89
C LYS A 35 -13.86 -8.28 6.57
N ALA A 36 -14.25 -7.00 6.58
CA ALA A 36 -14.71 -6.31 5.38
C ALA A 36 -13.60 -6.24 4.31
N ARG A 37 -12.35 -5.96 4.71
CA ARG A 37 -11.20 -5.97 3.79
C ARG A 37 -10.94 -7.37 3.23
N ASP A 38 -10.98 -8.39 4.09
CA ASP A 38 -10.73 -9.79 3.69
C ASP A 38 -11.78 -10.28 2.67
N GLU A 39 -13.06 -9.93 2.90
CA GLU A 39 -14.15 -10.21 1.97
C GLU A 39 -13.99 -9.45 0.65
N LEU A 40 -13.65 -8.16 0.70
CA LEU A 40 -13.36 -7.36 -0.49
C LEU A 40 -12.21 -7.96 -1.30
N TYR A 41 -11.13 -8.39 -0.65
CA TYR A 41 -10.00 -9.01 -1.35
C TYR A 41 -10.39 -10.32 -1.99
N LYS A 42 -11.23 -11.12 -1.35
CA LYS A 42 -11.78 -12.32 -1.95
C LYS A 42 -12.62 -12.02 -3.19
N GLN A 43 -13.37 -10.93 -3.20
CA GLN A 43 -14.17 -10.49 -4.37
C GLN A 43 -13.27 -10.01 -5.51
N LEU A 44 -12.24 -9.22 -5.21
CA LEU A 44 -11.33 -8.65 -6.23
C LEU A 44 -10.34 -9.67 -6.78
N PHE A 45 -9.81 -10.55 -5.93
CA PHE A 45 -8.65 -11.37 -6.27
C PHE A 45 -8.85 -12.87 -6.14
N GLY A 46 -9.95 -13.33 -5.54
CA GLY A 46 -10.15 -14.74 -5.18
C GLY A 46 -9.39 -15.14 -3.92
N ASP A 47 -9.15 -16.44 -3.75
CA ASP A 47 -8.36 -16.94 -2.62
C ASP A 47 -6.86 -16.74 -2.89
N PHE A 48 -6.12 -16.25 -1.88
CA PHE A 48 -4.67 -16.10 -1.98
C PHE A 48 -3.96 -17.46 -1.97
N SER A 49 -2.82 -17.54 -2.66
CA SER A 49 -1.96 -18.73 -2.69
C SER A 49 -1.18 -18.90 -1.39
N TYR A 50 -0.63 -17.82 -0.86
CA TYR A 50 0.03 -17.77 0.45
C TYR A 50 0.02 -16.36 1.03
N VAL A 51 0.34 -16.24 2.32
CA VAL A 51 0.40 -14.95 3.03
C VAL A 51 1.63 -14.92 3.92
N THR A 52 2.21 -13.73 4.07
CA THR A 52 3.36 -13.52 4.94
C THR A 52 3.11 -12.31 5.87
N PRO A 53 3.18 -12.48 7.20
CA PRO A 53 3.44 -13.73 7.92
C PRO A 53 2.28 -14.73 7.82
N GLU A 54 2.57 -16.02 8.03
CA GLU A 54 1.56 -17.10 8.01
C GLU A 54 0.52 -16.97 9.13
N SER A 55 0.80 -16.13 10.14
CA SER A 55 -0.11 -15.82 11.24
C SER A 55 -1.23 -14.83 10.87
N TYR A 56 -1.33 -14.39 9.60
CA TYR A 56 -2.42 -13.53 9.14
C TYR A 56 -3.79 -14.18 9.40
N ALA A 57 -4.53 -13.60 10.32
CA ALA A 57 -5.83 -14.09 10.78
C ALA A 57 -6.65 -12.93 11.36
N PRO A 58 -7.99 -13.09 11.49
CA PRO A 58 -8.82 -12.08 12.14
C PRO A 58 -8.32 -11.76 13.55
N PRO A 59 -8.26 -10.47 13.94
CA PRO A 59 -7.97 -10.10 15.32
C PRO A 59 -8.98 -10.74 16.28
N LYS A 60 -8.51 -11.21 17.44
CA LYS A 60 -9.39 -11.82 18.45
C LYS A 60 -10.31 -10.76 19.05
N LEU A 61 -11.59 -11.05 19.21
CA LEU A 61 -12.54 -10.07 19.77
C LEU A 61 -12.18 -9.66 21.22
N GLU A 62 -11.63 -10.59 22.01
CA GLU A 62 -11.20 -10.35 23.39
C GLU A 62 -9.67 -10.24 23.47
N LEU A 63 -9.19 -9.23 24.21
CA LEU A 63 -7.77 -9.11 24.56
C LEU A 63 -7.44 -10.11 25.66
N LYS A 64 -6.38 -10.92 25.47
CA LYS A 64 -5.82 -11.71 26.58
C LYS A 64 -5.17 -10.76 27.58
N LYS A 65 -5.23 -11.08 28.87
CA LYS A 65 -4.50 -10.33 29.90
C LYS A 65 -3.02 -10.26 29.49
N PRO A 66 -2.37 -9.09 29.59
CA PRO A 66 -1.02 -8.89 29.09
C PRO A 66 -0.07 -9.90 29.72
N LYS A 67 0.55 -10.76 28.90
CA LYS A 67 1.69 -11.56 29.36
C LYS A 67 2.88 -10.61 29.54
N LYS A 68 3.63 -10.77 30.64
CA LYS A 68 4.86 -9.98 30.90
C LYS A 68 5.76 -10.02 29.66
N LYS A 69 5.98 -8.87 29.02
CA LYS A 69 6.84 -8.71 27.84
C LYS A 69 8.23 -9.27 28.14
N LYS A 70 8.66 -10.32 27.44
CA LYS A 70 10.08 -10.62 27.31
C LYS A 70 10.66 -9.60 26.34
N SER A 71 11.72 -8.91 26.75
CA SER A 71 12.41 -7.93 25.91
C SER A 71 13.06 -8.64 24.71
N SER A 72 12.35 -8.73 23.59
CA SER A 72 12.94 -9.08 22.31
C SER A 72 13.73 -7.87 21.82
N LYS A 73 15.06 -8.01 21.72
CA LYS A 73 15.92 -7.04 21.02
C LYS A 73 15.64 -7.19 19.53
N TYR A 74 14.72 -6.38 19.03
CA TYR A 74 14.45 -6.28 17.60
C TYR A 74 15.65 -5.59 16.93
N ASN A 75 16.45 -6.34 16.17
CA ASN A 75 17.56 -5.77 15.40
C ASN A 75 17.02 -5.13 14.12
N SER A 76 16.86 -3.81 14.20
CA SER A 76 16.22 -2.87 13.26
C SER A 76 16.83 -2.78 11.83
N THR A 77 17.70 -3.68 11.39
CA THR A 77 18.43 -3.50 10.12
C THR A 77 17.90 -4.31 8.94
N ASP A 78 16.96 -5.23 9.16
CA ASP A 78 16.33 -6.02 8.09
C ASP A 78 14.87 -5.62 7.92
N THR A 79 14.56 -4.81 6.89
CA THR A 79 13.19 -4.43 6.54
C THR A 79 12.39 -5.57 5.91
N GLY A 80 13.03 -6.71 5.63
CA GLY A 80 12.40 -7.95 5.18
C GLY A 80 11.86 -8.83 6.30
N ASP A 81 12.22 -8.56 7.56
CA ASP A 81 11.75 -9.31 8.73
C ASP A 81 10.28 -8.94 9.07
N PRO A 82 9.32 -9.89 9.00
CA PRO A 82 7.91 -9.60 9.20
C PRO A 82 7.52 -9.18 10.63
N GLY A 83 8.40 -9.20 11.62
CA GLY A 83 8.03 -9.02 13.02
C GLY A 83 8.23 -10.28 13.86
N ASP A 84 8.14 -10.15 15.18
CA ASP A 84 7.95 -11.29 16.08
C ASP A 84 6.59 -11.95 15.75
N PRO A 85 6.54 -13.15 15.15
CA PRO A 85 5.28 -13.78 14.73
C PRO A 85 4.35 -14.13 15.90
N GLU A 86 4.86 -14.07 17.15
CA GLU A 86 4.07 -14.24 18.38
C GLU A 86 3.59 -12.91 19.00
N ALA A 87 3.96 -11.76 18.43
CA ALA A 87 3.38 -10.49 18.84
C ALA A 87 1.86 -10.55 18.58
N GLU A 88 1.07 -10.43 19.65
CA GLU A 88 -0.39 -10.61 19.59
C GLU A 88 -1.07 -9.58 18.67
N GLU A 89 -0.36 -8.50 18.32
CA GLU A 89 -0.79 -7.40 17.46
C GLU A 89 0.44 -6.88 16.70
N HIS A 90 0.25 -6.33 15.50
CA HIS A 90 1.25 -5.68 14.62
C HIS A 90 1.93 -6.54 13.54
N HIS A 91 1.16 -7.05 12.57
CA HIS A 91 1.78 -7.44 11.30
C HIS A 91 1.00 -6.89 10.13
N LEU A 92 1.63 -5.97 9.42
CA LEU A 92 1.36 -5.79 8.00
C LEU A 92 1.55 -7.16 7.33
N ALA A 93 0.48 -7.70 6.76
CA ALA A 93 0.59 -8.90 5.94
C ALA A 93 0.76 -8.53 4.48
N VAL A 94 1.40 -9.42 3.72
CA VAL A 94 1.41 -9.40 2.27
C VAL A 94 0.78 -10.70 1.79
N LEU A 95 -0.37 -10.59 1.13
CA LEU A 95 -1.10 -11.69 0.52
C LEU A 95 -0.62 -11.84 -0.93
N ALA A 96 -0.23 -13.05 -1.32
CA ALA A 96 0.21 -13.38 -2.66
C ALA A 96 -0.86 -14.20 -3.37
N TYR A 97 -1.30 -13.73 -4.53
CA TYR A 97 -2.28 -14.37 -5.39
C TYR A 97 -1.55 -14.92 -6.62
N GLY A 98 -1.69 -16.21 -6.87
CA GLY A 98 -1.13 -16.87 -8.04
C GLY A 98 -1.82 -16.43 -9.33
N PRO A 99 -1.18 -16.72 -10.49
CA PRO A 99 -1.73 -16.36 -11.78
C PRO A 99 -3.02 -17.14 -12.10
N ASP A 100 -3.92 -16.49 -12.84
CA ASP A 100 -5.11 -17.10 -13.41
C ASP A 100 -5.24 -16.71 -14.92
N PRO A 101 -6.21 -17.27 -15.67
CA PRO A 101 -6.33 -16.97 -17.11
C PRO A 101 -6.54 -15.50 -17.49
N LEU A 102 -7.07 -14.66 -16.59
CA LEU A 102 -7.26 -13.23 -16.80
C LEU A 102 -6.08 -12.41 -16.26
N ARG A 103 -5.35 -12.95 -15.27
CA ARG A 103 -4.18 -12.34 -14.63
C ARG A 103 -2.99 -13.29 -14.73
N PRO A 104 -2.29 -13.34 -15.87
CA PRO A 104 -1.16 -14.26 -16.09
C PRO A 104 0.13 -13.79 -15.39
N TYR A 105 0.02 -13.35 -14.14
CA TYR A 105 1.09 -12.85 -13.28
C TYR A 105 0.74 -13.05 -11.81
N TRP A 106 1.73 -12.97 -10.95
CA TRP A 106 1.56 -12.96 -9.50
C TRP A 106 1.20 -11.55 -9.01
N THR A 107 0.22 -11.47 -8.12
CA THR A 107 -0.21 -10.22 -7.50
C THR A 107 0.05 -10.29 -6.00
N TYR A 108 0.68 -9.25 -5.45
CA TYR A 108 1.00 -9.13 -4.02
C TYR A 108 0.30 -7.90 -3.49
N VAL A 109 -0.43 -8.04 -2.38
CA VAL A 109 -1.24 -6.96 -1.81
C VAL A 109 -0.98 -6.85 -0.32
N THR A 110 -0.75 -5.63 0.18
CA THR A 110 -0.66 -5.40 1.63
C THR A 110 -2.02 -5.55 2.31
N ALA A 111 -2.01 -6.02 3.55
CA ALA A 111 -3.15 -5.96 4.45
C ALA A 111 -2.67 -5.43 5.79
N GLY A 112 -2.94 -4.16 6.06
CA GLY A 112 -2.52 -3.53 7.32
C GLY A 112 -2.46 -2.02 7.29
N LEU A 113 -2.24 -1.39 6.12
CA LEU A 113 -2.16 0.07 6.01
C LEU A 113 -3.52 0.74 6.22
N SER A 114 -4.60 0.09 5.77
CA SER A 114 -5.98 0.53 5.97
C SER A 114 -6.55 0.11 7.34
N THR A 115 -5.80 -0.62 8.16
CA THR A 115 -6.35 -1.20 9.40
C THR A 115 -6.44 -0.12 10.50
N PRO A 116 -7.59 0.04 11.18
CA PRO A 116 -7.83 1.08 12.18
C PRO A 116 -7.13 0.78 13.52
N TRP A 117 -5.80 0.66 13.53
CA TRP A 117 -5.03 0.23 14.70
C TRP A 117 -5.23 1.14 15.92
N ILE A 118 -5.33 2.45 15.69
CA ILE A 118 -5.45 3.48 16.73
C ILE A 118 -6.76 4.28 16.63
N GLN A 119 -7.55 4.07 15.58
CA GLN A 119 -8.83 4.77 15.42
C GLN A 119 -9.84 4.22 16.43
N GLN A 120 -10.48 5.12 17.18
CA GLN A 120 -11.46 4.74 18.21
C GLN A 120 -12.88 4.64 17.65
N GLN A 121 -13.14 5.35 16.56
CA GLN A 121 -14.43 5.44 15.89
C GLN A 121 -14.23 5.48 14.37
N PRO A 122 -15.29 5.20 13.57
CA PRO A 122 -15.23 5.38 12.13
C PRO A 122 -14.87 6.81 11.75
N GLU A 123 -14.01 6.96 10.74
CA GLU A 123 -13.62 8.24 10.15
C GLU A 123 -13.88 8.23 8.65
N GLU A 124 -13.66 9.34 7.97
CA GLU A 124 -13.77 9.40 6.50
C GLU A 124 -12.73 8.48 5.83
N VAL A 125 -11.52 8.43 6.40
CA VAL A 125 -10.39 7.66 5.92
C VAL A 125 -10.03 6.57 6.93
N SER A 126 -9.87 5.33 6.46
CA SER A 126 -9.43 4.22 7.31
C SER A 126 -7.92 4.25 7.46
N ALA A 127 -7.43 4.57 8.67
CA ALA A 127 -6.02 4.69 9.02
C ALA A 127 -5.20 5.48 7.97
N PHE A 128 -4.27 4.85 7.25
CA PHE A 128 -3.44 5.53 6.25
C PHE A 128 -4.14 5.73 4.89
N GLY A 129 -5.39 5.31 4.76
CA GLY A 129 -6.24 5.55 3.59
C GLY A 129 -5.79 4.81 2.33
N CYS A 130 -4.90 3.83 2.45
CA CYS A 130 -4.45 3.06 1.30
C CYS A 130 -4.10 1.61 1.66
N GLU A 131 -4.00 0.79 0.63
CA GLU A 131 -3.24 -0.45 0.58
C GLU A 131 -2.41 -0.43 -0.71
N LEU A 132 -1.30 -1.18 -0.71
CA LEU A 132 -0.34 -1.21 -1.80
C LEU A 132 -0.36 -2.58 -2.48
N MET A 133 -0.25 -2.55 -3.80
CA MET A 133 -0.17 -3.73 -4.66
C MET A 133 1.11 -3.69 -5.48
N ILE A 134 1.67 -4.86 -5.80
CA ILE A 134 2.70 -4.99 -6.83
C ILE A 134 2.53 -6.30 -7.58
N LYS A 135 2.89 -6.31 -8.87
CA LYS A 135 2.71 -7.45 -9.76
C LYS A 135 4.06 -7.95 -10.26
N SER A 136 4.23 -9.27 -10.33
CA SER A 136 5.45 -9.92 -10.81
C SER A 136 5.11 -11.02 -11.83
N PRO A 137 5.93 -11.25 -12.88
CA PRO A 137 5.68 -12.34 -13.81
C PRO A 137 5.82 -13.72 -13.16
N VAL A 138 6.51 -13.84 -12.02
CA VAL A 138 6.83 -15.09 -11.35
C VAL A 138 6.60 -15.01 -9.84
N ASP A 139 6.53 -16.15 -9.18
CA ASP A 139 6.53 -16.21 -7.72
C ASP A 139 7.90 -15.75 -7.21
N ALA A 140 7.93 -14.71 -6.37
CA ALA A 140 9.16 -14.07 -5.96
C ALA A 140 9.05 -13.42 -4.58
N LYS A 141 10.20 -13.28 -3.91
CA LYS A 141 10.28 -12.68 -2.56
C LYS A 141 10.38 -11.16 -2.58
N TRP A 142 10.99 -10.58 -3.61
CA TRP A 142 11.24 -9.14 -3.74
C TRP A 142 9.95 -8.28 -3.68
N PRO A 143 8.79 -8.69 -4.23
CA PRO A 143 7.61 -7.82 -4.23
C PRO A 143 7.13 -7.54 -2.80
N ALA A 144 7.08 -8.57 -1.95
CA ALA A 144 6.72 -8.43 -0.55
C ALA A 144 7.74 -7.58 0.25
N GLN A 145 9.03 -7.66 -0.09
CA GLN A 145 10.07 -6.83 0.54
C GLN A 145 9.91 -5.34 0.19
N ILE A 146 9.59 -5.03 -1.08
CA ILE A 146 9.31 -3.66 -1.53
C ILE A 146 8.08 -3.11 -0.81
N LEU A 147 6.96 -3.86 -0.81
CA LEU A 147 5.73 -3.44 -0.14
C LEU A 147 5.94 -3.18 1.35
N ARG A 148 6.69 -4.03 2.06
CA ARG A 148 7.05 -3.81 3.46
C ARG A 148 7.88 -2.56 3.66
N SER A 149 8.87 -2.32 2.81
CA SER A 149 9.72 -1.12 2.88
C SER A 149 8.90 0.16 2.65
N MET A 150 7.97 0.14 1.71
CA MET A 150 7.05 1.27 1.46
C MET A 150 6.07 1.48 2.62
N ALA A 151 5.51 0.41 3.18
CA ALA A 151 4.65 0.50 4.35
C ALA A 151 5.40 1.02 5.57
N PHE A 152 6.65 0.58 5.79
CA PHE A 152 7.52 1.13 6.83
C PHE A 152 7.75 2.63 6.64
N TYR A 153 7.97 3.09 5.40
CA TYR A 153 8.07 4.51 5.10
C TYR A 153 6.79 5.28 5.47
N ILE A 154 5.61 4.78 5.08
CA ILE A 154 4.31 5.36 5.46
C ILE A 154 4.17 5.46 6.98
N PHE A 155 4.45 4.37 7.70
CA PHE A 155 4.32 4.32 9.16
C PHE A 155 5.23 5.32 9.89
N ASN A 156 6.45 5.55 9.39
CA ASN A 156 7.42 6.40 10.08
C ASN A 156 7.37 7.87 9.65
N HIS A 157 6.91 8.18 8.45
CA HIS A 157 6.90 9.54 7.92
C HIS A 157 5.51 10.18 7.88
N ALA A 158 4.47 9.46 8.34
CA ALA A 158 3.07 9.90 8.31
C ALA A 158 2.62 10.42 6.93
N GLY A 159 3.31 10.00 5.87
CA GLY A 159 3.02 10.39 4.50
C GLY A 159 1.99 9.46 3.89
N THR A 160 1.10 10.01 3.07
CA THR A 160 0.22 9.22 2.21
C THR A 160 0.94 8.92 0.90
N ILE A 161 0.86 7.67 0.45
CA ILE A 161 1.23 7.30 -0.92
C ILE A 161 -0.06 7.37 -1.74
N SER A 162 -0.05 8.17 -2.80
CA SER A 162 -1.18 8.38 -3.69
C SER A 162 -0.81 8.11 -5.15
N PRO A 163 -1.80 7.91 -6.04
CA PRO A 163 -1.56 7.83 -7.47
C PRO A 163 -0.82 9.06 -7.99
N GLY A 164 0.14 8.86 -8.87
CA GLY A 164 0.99 9.91 -9.41
C GLY A 164 2.36 10.03 -8.72
N VAL A 165 2.49 9.55 -7.48
CA VAL A 165 3.77 9.56 -6.75
C VAL A 165 4.80 8.68 -7.46
N ARG A 166 6.05 9.18 -7.55
CA ARG A 166 7.21 8.45 -8.08
C ARG A 166 8.28 8.38 -6.99
N ILE A 167 8.85 7.20 -6.78
CA ILE A 167 9.76 6.90 -5.67
C ILE A 167 11.03 6.28 -6.24
N ALA A 168 12.17 6.89 -5.94
CA ALA A 168 13.47 6.28 -6.22
C ALA A 168 13.77 5.21 -5.15
N LEU A 169 14.03 3.97 -5.58
CA LEU A 169 14.38 2.88 -4.66
C LEU A 169 15.85 2.96 -4.22
N ASN A 170 16.68 3.71 -4.97
CA ASN A 170 18.14 3.79 -4.82
C ASN A 170 18.87 2.44 -4.95
N ALA A 171 18.15 1.38 -5.31
CA ALA A 171 18.63 0.02 -5.54
C ALA A 171 17.76 -0.64 -6.62
N PRO A 172 18.22 -1.74 -7.25
CA PRO A 172 17.37 -2.56 -8.11
C PRO A 172 16.13 -3.07 -7.36
N ILE A 173 14.98 -3.12 -8.04
CA ILE A 173 13.70 -3.54 -7.44
C ILE A 173 13.76 -4.96 -6.85
N ALA A 174 14.53 -5.83 -7.49
CA ALA A 174 14.94 -7.12 -6.94
C ALA A 174 16.37 -6.97 -6.40
N VAL A 175 16.51 -7.04 -5.08
CA VAL A 175 17.80 -6.87 -4.39
C VAL A 175 18.82 -7.91 -4.88
N ASN A 176 20.09 -7.52 -4.99
CA ASN A 176 21.20 -8.35 -5.49
C ASN A 176 21.03 -8.84 -6.94
N THR A 177 20.31 -8.07 -7.77
CA THR A 177 20.22 -8.30 -9.22
C THR A 177 20.73 -7.08 -9.98
N GLU A 178 20.98 -7.24 -11.28
CA GLU A 178 21.32 -6.13 -12.19
C GLU A 178 20.07 -5.49 -12.81
N SER A 179 18.90 -5.63 -12.17
CA SER A 179 17.64 -5.07 -12.68
C SER A 179 17.77 -3.56 -12.94
N LYS A 180 17.36 -3.15 -14.14
CA LYS A 180 17.28 -1.74 -14.52
C LYS A 180 16.10 -1.02 -13.86
N LEU A 181 15.11 -1.75 -13.34
CA LEU A 181 14.02 -1.18 -12.56
C LEU A 181 14.57 -0.73 -11.21
N ARG A 182 14.70 0.58 -11.02
CA ARG A 182 15.30 1.21 -9.82
C ARG A 182 14.40 2.28 -9.20
N ASN A 183 13.23 2.48 -9.79
CA ASN A 183 12.21 3.42 -9.35
C ASN A 183 10.85 2.74 -9.38
N VAL A 184 9.90 3.30 -8.65
CA VAL A 184 8.50 2.88 -8.65
C VAL A 184 7.63 4.09 -8.93
N CYS A 185 6.63 3.94 -9.80
CA CYS A 185 5.52 4.87 -9.87
C CYS A 185 4.24 4.24 -9.30
N MET A 186 3.43 5.07 -8.66
CA MET A 186 2.18 4.67 -8.02
C MET A 186 1.01 5.01 -8.93
N TRP A 187 0.13 4.03 -9.14
CA TRP A 187 -1.08 4.23 -9.93
C TRP A 187 -2.25 3.41 -9.39
N TYR A 188 -3.46 3.64 -9.89
CA TYR A 188 -4.62 2.79 -9.61
C TYR A 188 -4.37 1.37 -10.14
N ALA A 189 -4.73 0.34 -9.38
CA ALA A 189 -4.62 -1.05 -9.83
C ALA A 189 -5.76 -1.40 -10.80
N ASP A 190 -5.44 -2.01 -11.94
CA ASP A 190 -6.45 -2.37 -12.97
C ASP A 190 -7.52 -3.35 -12.47
N GLU A 191 -7.16 -4.21 -11.52
CA GLU A 191 -8.03 -5.21 -10.90
C GLU A 191 -8.93 -4.62 -9.82
N ALA A 192 -8.69 -3.36 -9.43
CA ALA A 192 -9.45 -2.64 -8.44
C ALA A 192 -10.01 -1.37 -9.09
N PRO A 193 -11.07 -1.51 -9.92
CA PRO A 193 -11.56 -0.42 -10.76
C PRO A 193 -12.13 0.76 -9.96
N ASP A 194 -12.61 0.51 -8.74
CA ASP A 194 -13.02 1.59 -7.86
C ASP A 194 -11.78 2.28 -7.29
N CYS A 195 -11.72 3.61 -7.41
CA CYS A 195 -10.63 4.42 -6.87
C CYS A 195 -10.64 4.47 -5.33
N TRP A 196 -11.77 4.11 -4.71
CA TRP A 196 -12.00 4.21 -3.28
C TRP A 196 -12.98 3.13 -2.79
N TYR A 197 -12.55 2.35 -1.80
CA TYR A 197 -13.34 1.28 -1.17
C TYR A 197 -13.70 1.66 0.26
N GLN A 198 -14.85 1.18 0.72
CA GLN A 198 -15.36 1.50 2.06
C GLN A 198 -15.18 0.34 3.03
N LEU A 199 -14.56 0.62 4.19
CA LEU A 199 -14.56 -0.23 5.37
C LEU A 199 -15.48 0.37 6.45
N PRO A 200 -15.92 -0.42 7.44
CA PRO A 200 -16.59 0.08 8.63
C PRO A 200 -15.84 1.19 9.38
N SER A 201 -14.51 1.25 9.25
CA SER A 201 -13.64 2.27 9.86
C SER A 201 -13.41 3.52 9.01
N GLY A 202 -13.78 3.50 7.73
CA GLY A 202 -13.51 4.58 6.79
C GLY A 202 -13.12 4.06 5.42
N GLY A 203 -12.81 4.95 4.50
CA GLY A 203 -12.44 4.58 3.14
C GLY A 203 -10.94 4.40 2.92
N PHE A 204 -10.57 3.68 1.86
CA PHE A 204 -9.17 3.55 1.42
C PHE A 204 -9.05 3.29 -0.08
N GLY A 205 -7.93 3.67 -0.67
CA GLY A 205 -7.58 3.35 -2.07
C GLY A 205 -6.64 2.14 -2.18
N LEU A 206 -6.68 1.43 -3.31
CA LEU A 206 -5.72 0.36 -3.61
C LEU A 206 -4.80 0.78 -4.76
N PHE A 207 -3.51 0.93 -4.47
CA PHE A 207 -2.54 1.51 -5.40
C PHE A 207 -1.47 0.52 -5.83
N CYS A 208 -1.26 0.37 -7.12
CA CYS A 208 -0.21 -0.46 -7.71
C CYS A 208 1.12 0.31 -7.78
N ALA A 209 2.15 -0.27 -7.18
CA ALA A 209 3.55 0.08 -7.37
C ALA A 209 4.06 -0.58 -8.66
N ILE A 210 4.49 0.22 -9.62
CA ILE A 210 4.97 -0.23 -10.93
C ILE A 210 6.44 0.14 -11.07
N GLY A 211 7.29 -0.86 -11.28
CA GLY A 211 8.73 -0.70 -11.45
C GLY A 211 9.11 -0.06 -12.78
N ILE A 212 9.86 1.04 -12.72
CA ILE A 212 10.36 1.79 -13.88
C ILE A 212 11.87 1.99 -13.81
N THR A 213 12.49 2.14 -14.96
CA THR A 213 13.92 2.45 -15.11
C THR A 213 14.21 3.93 -14.90
N ASP A 214 15.48 4.32 -14.81
CA ASP A 214 15.88 5.72 -14.57
C ASP A 214 15.54 6.65 -15.75
N ASP A 215 15.64 6.18 -16.98
CA ASP A 215 15.26 6.92 -18.19
C ASP A 215 13.73 7.01 -18.37
N GLU A 216 12.99 6.00 -17.94
CA GLU A 216 11.53 6.04 -17.83
C GLU A 216 11.06 7.07 -16.80
N LEU A 217 11.73 7.13 -15.64
CA LEU A 217 11.50 8.18 -14.65
C LEU A 217 11.81 9.56 -15.22
N LYS A 218 12.96 9.75 -15.89
CA LYS A 218 13.32 11.02 -16.53
C LYS A 218 12.29 11.49 -17.55
N TYR A 219 11.75 10.57 -18.35
CA TYR A 219 10.65 10.90 -19.27
C TYR A 219 9.41 11.36 -18.50
N ALA A 220 8.99 10.63 -17.47
CA ALA A 220 7.86 11.01 -16.64
C ALA A 220 8.07 12.39 -16.00
N ASP A 221 9.27 12.70 -15.51
CA ASP A 221 9.61 14.00 -14.93
C ASP A 221 9.67 15.13 -15.97
N SER A 222 9.91 14.81 -17.25
CA SER A 222 9.89 15.80 -18.34
C SER A 222 8.49 16.27 -18.74
N VAL A 223 7.44 15.65 -18.18
CA VAL A 223 6.03 15.95 -18.44
C VAL A 223 5.41 16.54 -17.17
N GLU A 224 5.11 17.83 -17.19
CA GLU A 224 4.80 18.62 -15.97
C GLU A 224 3.57 18.14 -15.19
N GLU A 225 2.48 17.76 -15.86
CA GLU A 225 1.20 17.52 -15.18
C GLU A 225 0.80 16.04 -15.07
N TYR A 226 1.07 15.25 -16.11
CA TYR A 226 0.54 13.89 -16.25
C TYR A 226 1.63 12.85 -16.55
N GLY A 227 2.88 13.15 -16.15
CA GLY A 227 4.04 12.29 -16.43
C GLY A 227 3.91 10.85 -15.94
N THR A 228 3.34 10.62 -14.76
CA THR A 228 3.09 9.26 -14.25
C THR A 228 2.05 8.52 -15.09
N TRP A 229 1.01 9.22 -15.53
CA TRP A 229 0.01 8.64 -16.43
C TRP A 229 0.65 8.31 -17.80
N CYS A 230 1.46 9.22 -18.35
CA CYS A 230 2.17 9.01 -19.62
C CYS A 230 3.04 7.75 -19.57
N ILE A 231 3.90 7.62 -18.55
CA ILE A 231 4.76 6.44 -18.49
C ILE A 231 3.96 5.15 -18.29
N GLN A 232 2.86 5.21 -17.53
CA GLN A 232 1.96 4.07 -17.37
C GLN A 232 1.33 3.65 -18.71
N GLU A 233 0.90 4.60 -19.53
CA GLU A 233 0.34 4.33 -20.85
C GLU A 233 1.40 3.81 -21.84
N VAL A 234 2.63 4.34 -21.80
CA VAL A 234 3.75 3.80 -22.57
C VAL A 234 4.01 2.34 -22.19
N LEU A 235 4.00 1.99 -20.90
CA LEU A 235 4.16 0.61 -20.45
C LEU A 235 3.02 -0.29 -20.95
N ARG A 236 1.78 0.20 -21.02
CA ARG A 236 0.64 -0.55 -21.61
C ARG A 236 0.83 -0.80 -23.10
N GLN A 237 1.12 0.24 -23.88
CA GLN A 237 1.26 0.13 -25.33
C GLN A 237 2.47 -0.71 -25.75
N THR A 238 3.47 -0.82 -24.88
CA THR A 238 4.66 -1.66 -25.10
C THR A 238 4.51 -3.10 -24.61
N GLY A 239 3.38 -3.43 -23.98
CA GLY A 239 2.99 -4.79 -23.57
C GLY A 239 3.40 -5.17 -22.14
N HIS A 240 3.90 -4.24 -21.33
CA HIS A 240 4.30 -4.50 -19.94
C HIS A 240 3.17 -4.21 -18.94
N GLY A 241 2.31 -3.23 -19.24
CA GLY A 241 1.21 -2.82 -18.38
C GLY A 241 1.68 -2.45 -16.97
N GLN A 242 1.07 -3.04 -15.95
CA GLN A 242 1.41 -2.82 -14.54
C GLN A 242 2.33 -3.91 -13.95
N VAL A 243 2.81 -4.86 -14.77
CA VAL A 243 3.64 -5.96 -14.30
C VAL A 243 5.11 -5.52 -14.21
N SER A 244 5.69 -5.67 -13.03
CA SER A 244 7.10 -5.35 -12.78
C SER A 244 7.95 -6.61 -12.96
N ASP A 245 8.59 -6.72 -14.12
CA ASP A 245 9.54 -7.77 -14.43
C ASP A 245 10.98 -7.28 -14.21
N PRO A 246 11.71 -7.78 -13.20
CA PRO A 246 13.10 -7.36 -12.94
C PRO A 246 14.08 -7.58 -14.09
N GLU A 247 13.77 -8.49 -15.03
CA GLU A 247 14.62 -8.76 -16.21
C GLU A 247 14.32 -7.79 -17.36
N ARG A 248 13.28 -6.97 -17.24
CA ARG A 248 12.83 -6.03 -18.26
C ARG A 248 13.88 -4.94 -18.52
N LYS A 249 14.17 -4.72 -19.80
CA LYS A 249 14.95 -3.54 -20.26
C LYS A 249 14.07 -2.30 -20.29
N SER A 250 14.69 -1.12 -20.33
CA SER A 250 13.96 0.13 -20.53
C SER A 250 13.13 0.08 -21.82
N VAL A 251 11.88 0.53 -21.74
CA VAL A 251 11.05 0.73 -22.94
C VAL A 251 11.60 1.85 -23.83
N MET A 252 12.44 2.73 -23.27
CA MET A 252 13.09 3.80 -24.01
C MET A 252 14.16 3.32 -24.99
N GLU A 253 14.59 2.06 -24.89
CA GLU A 253 15.54 1.44 -25.82
C GLU A 253 14.86 0.85 -27.07
N ARG A 254 13.52 0.95 -27.19
CA ARG A 254 12.76 0.36 -28.31
C ARG A 254 12.90 1.22 -29.57
N ALA A 255 13.02 0.56 -30.73
CA ALA A 255 13.18 1.25 -32.02
C ALA A 255 12.02 2.18 -32.40
N ASN A 256 10.80 1.90 -31.92
CA ASN A 256 9.60 2.69 -32.21
C ASN A 256 9.17 3.59 -31.04
N ILE A 257 10.05 3.85 -30.06
CA ILE A 257 9.67 4.55 -28.84
C ILE A 257 9.14 5.96 -29.12
N ASP A 258 9.80 6.74 -29.98
CA ASP A 258 9.41 8.13 -30.25
C ASP A 258 7.95 8.23 -30.71
N THR A 259 7.53 7.33 -31.60
CA THR A 259 6.13 7.24 -32.05
C THR A 259 5.17 6.93 -30.91
N VAL A 260 5.55 6.05 -29.98
CA VAL A 260 4.73 5.74 -28.80
C VAL A 260 4.63 6.95 -27.88
N LEU A 261 5.75 7.62 -27.59
CA LEU A 261 5.76 8.81 -26.72
C LEU A 261 4.93 9.95 -27.30
N ASP A 262 5.01 10.17 -28.61
CA ASP A 262 4.23 11.19 -29.32
C ASP A 262 2.73 10.87 -29.28
N ASN A 263 2.35 9.62 -29.55
CA ASN A 263 0.94 9.20 -29.48
C ASN A 263 0.35 9.39 -28.08
N VAL A 264 1.09 9.02 -27.03
CA VAL A 264 0.65 9.17 -25.64
C VAL A 264 0.50 10.64 -25.26
N LYS A 265 1.47 11.49 -25.63
CA LYS A 265 1.39 12.94 -25.38
C LYS A 265 0.22 13.58 -26.12
N GLN A 266 0.06 13.29 -27.41
CA GLN A 266 -1.07 13.81 -28.20
C GLN A 266 -2.42 13.39 -27.61
N PHE A 267 -2.54 12.15 -27.14
CA PHE A 267 -3.76 11.70 -26.47
C PHE A 267 -4.03 12.51 -25.19
N ALA A 268 -3.02 12.70 -24.34
CA ALA A 268 -3.15 13.47 -23.11
C ALA A 268 -3.57 14.93 -23.39
N ASP A 269 -2.93 15.57 -24.37
CA ASP A 269 -3.21 16.96 -24.74
C ASP A 269 -4.63 17.12 -25.33
N ASN A 270 -5.06 16.17 -26.16
CA ASN A 270 -6.42 16.16 -26.72
C ASN A 270 -7.48 15.97 -25.63
N PHE A 271 -7.23 15.09 -24.66
CA PHE A 271 -8.16 14.88 -23.54
C PHE A 271 -8.29 16.14 -22.68
N ARG A 272 -7.20 16.89 -22.47
CA ARG A 272 -7.22 18.17 -21.77
C ARG A 272 -7.96 19.26 -22.56
N ALA A 273 -7.69 19.38 -23.85
CA ALA A 273 -8.34 20.38 -24.70
C ALA A 273 -9.85 20.12 -24.85
N GLY A 274 -10.29 18.88 -24.67
CA GLY A 274 -11.69 18.45 -24.79
C GLY A 274 -12.60 18.79 -23.61
N GLY A 275 -12.07 19.27 -22.48
CA GLY A 275 -12.82 19.86 -21.36
C GLY A 275 -14.08 19.10 -20.91
N PHE A 276 -13.92 18.17 -19.96
CA PHE A 276 -14.99 17.76 -19.05
C PHE A 276 -14.80 18.42 -17.68
#